data_AF-A0A9D3Z075-F1
#
_entry.id   AF-A0A9D3Z075-F1
#
_cell.length_a   1.000
_cell.length_b   1.000
_cell.length_c   1.000
_cell.angle_alpha   90.00
_cell.angle_beta   90.00
_cell.angle_gamma   90.00
#
_symmetry.space_group_name_H-M   'P 1'
#
loop_
_entity.id
_entity.type
_entity.pdbx_description
1 polymer ?
#
loop_
_entity_poly.entity_id
_entity_poly.type
_entity_poly.pdbx_seq_one_letter_code
_entity_poly.pdbx_strand_id
1 'polypeptide(L)'
;MLNNQKANVDEDLKKARRKAYSIFGSGYKGRAGLNVLSIIHLNKSYVLPVLLYGLELLLPPERIINCLEAFQRKFVKEILRLPDNTANAAVYLLSGLLPIEAQIHIQALTFLHTICSQDKNSIEWALLVRQISFKSVDSSSWFIQVQHIIWKYDLGTVADSADNTPTKGKWKTRVLRAVHSYWSDQIDSLTPLYSTLFFLRQDKYVPGKILPLLSLEYTARE
;
A
#
# COMPACT_ATOMS: atom_id res chain seq x y z
N MET A 1 -18.63 7.49 -13.94
CA MET A 1 -17.22 7.10 -13.72
C MET A 1 -17.05 6.11 -12.56
N LEU A 2 -17.61 6.37 -11.37
CA LEU A 2 -17.56 5.45 -10.22
C LEU A 2 -17.95 3.99 -10.52
N ASN A 3 -19.02 3.77 -11.29
CA ASN A 3 -19.46 2.41 -11.65
C ASN A 3 -18.43 1.66 -12.53
N ASN A 4 -17.75 2.37 -13.43
CA ASN A 4 -16.72 1.76 -14.28
C ASN A 4 -15.44 1.49 -13.48
N GLN A 5 -15.05 2.40 -12.59
CA GLN A 5 -13.92 2.18 -11.68
C GLN A 5 -14.16 0.95 -10.79
N LYS A 6 -15.37 0.82 -10.24
CA LYS A 6 -15.75 -0.35 -9.44
C LYS A 6 -15.68 -1.65 -10.25
N ALA A 7 -16.21 -1.65 -11.48
CA ALA A 7 -16.16 -2.82 -12.34
C ALA A 7 -14.72 -3.27 -12.66
N ASN A 8 -13.82 -2.31 -12.94
CA ASN A 8 -12.41 -2.59 -13.17
C ASN A 8 -11.74 -3.18 -11.92
N VAL A 9 -11.96 -2.56 -10.75
CA VAL A 9 -11.40 -3.05 -9.49
C VAL A 9 -11.93 -4.44 -9.14
N ASP A 10 -13.20 -4.73 -9.42
CA ASP A 10 -13.78 -6.06 -9.24
C ASP A 10 -13.14 -7.11 -10.16
N GLU A 11 -12.76 -6.72 -11.38
CA GLU A 11 -12.01 -7.57 -12.30
C GLU A 11 -10.58 -7.82 -11.80
N ASP A 12 -9.90 -6.79 -11.32
CA ASP A 12 -8.54 -6.89 -10.77
C ASP A 12 -8.53 -7.73 -9.49
N LEU A 13 -9.55 -7.62 -8.64
CA LEU A 13 -9.77 -8.49 -7.50
C LEU A 13 -9.93 -9.97 -7.92
N LYS A 14 -10.69 -10.23 -8.99
CA LYS A 14 -10.84 -11.59 -9.54
C LYS A 14 -9.50 -12.11 -10.07
N LYS A 15 -8.74 -11.29 -10.79
CA LYS A 15 -7.41 -11.65 -11.31
C LYS A 15 -6.42 -11.92 -10.17
N ALA A 16 -6.37 -11.04 -9.18
CA ALA A 16 -5.52 -11.19 -8.00
C ALA A 16 -5.85 -12.47 -7.21
N ARG A 17 -7.14 -12.77 -7.01
CA ARG A 17 -7.57 -14.05 -6.40
C ARG A 17 -7.11 -15.25 -7.19
N ARG A 18 -7.33 -15.28 -8.51
CA ARG A 18 -6.88 -16.38 -9.38
C ARG A 18 -5.37 -16.54 -9.32
N LYS A 19 -4.62 -15.43 -9.33
CA LYS A 19 -3.16 -15.44 -9.21
C LYS A 19 -2.71 -16.00 -7.86
N ALA A 20 -3.36 -15.58 -6.77
CA ALA A 20 -3.09 -16.12 -5.44
C ALA A 20 -3.34 -17.64 -5.38
N TYR A 21 -4.50 -18.12 -5.83
CA TYR A 21 -4.78 -19.56 -5.89
C TYR A 21 -3.81 -20.33 -6.80
N SER A 22 -3.36 -19.72 -7.91
CA SER A 22 -2.36 -20.33 -8.79
C SER A 22 -0.98 -20.47 -8.13
N ILE A 23 -0.60 -19.55 -7.23
CA ILE A 23 0.71 -19.57 -6.56
C ILE A 23 0.67 -20.46 -5.32
N PHE A 24 -0.39 -20.37 -4.52
CA PHE A 24 -0.47 -21.05 -3.22
C PHE A 24 -1.21 -22.38 -3.29
N GLY A 25 -1.89 -22.67 -4.41
CA GLY A 25 -2.67 -23.89 -4.62
C GLY A 25 -3.77 -24.07 -3.56
N SER A 26 -4.02 -25.32 -3.18
CA SER A 26 -4.89 -25.70 -2.06
C SER A 26 -4.26 -25.38 -0.68
N GLY A 27 -2.97 -25.01 -0.64
CA GLY A 27 -2.20 -24.73 0.58
C GLY A 27 -2.45 -23.34 1.20
N TYR A 28 -3.40 -22.61 0.64
CA TYR A 28 -3.80 -21.22 0.95
C TYR A 28 -4.07 -20.93 2.45
N LYS A 29 -4.31 -21.95 3.29
CA LYS A 29 -4.46 -21.84 4.77
C LYS A 29 -3.16 -22.12 5.55
N GLY A 30 -2.03 -21.65 5.03
CA GLY A 30 -0.70 -21.86 5.63
C GLY A 30 -0.24 -23.33 5.65
N ARG A 31 -0.85 -24.21 4.85
CA ARG A 31 -0.43 -25.62 4.71
C ARG A 31 0.37 -25.88 3.43
N ALA A 32 0.74 -24.83 2.71
CA ALA A 32 1.48 -24.91 1.45
C ALA A 32 2.93 -25.41 1.60
N GLY A 33 3.38 -25.77 2.81
CA GLY A 33 4.77 -26.17 3.07
C GLY A 33 5.78 -25.03 2.96
N LEU A 34 5.32 -23.79 2.78
CA LEU A 34 6.15 -22.60 2.66
C LEU A 34 6.13 -21.80 3.95
N ASN A 35 7.30 -21.24 4.30
CA ASN A 35 7.42 -20.28 5.38
C ASN A 35 6.54 -19.04 5.09
N VAL A 36 5.88 -18.51 6.12
CA VAL A 36 5.09 -17.27 6.10
C VAL A 36 5.85 -16.11 5.44
N LEU A 37 7.15 -15.96 5.71
CA LEU A 37 8.00 -14.93 5.10
C LEU A 37 7.99 -15.04 3.58
N SER A 38 8.17 -16.25 3.07
CA SER A 38 8.16 -16.55 1.62
C SER A 38 6.79 -16.28 1.01
N ILE A 39 5.71 -16.67 1.70
CA ILE A 39 4.34 -16.43 1.22
C ILE A 39 4.04 -14.93 1.14
N ILE A 40 4.41 -14.16 2.16
CA ILE A 40 4.25 -12.70 2.16
C ILE A 40 5.10 -12.05 1.05
N HIS A 41 6.32 -12.55 0.83
CA HIS A 41 7.16 -12.08 -0.27
C HIS A 41 6.53 -12.38 -1.63
N LEU A 42 6.04 -13.61 -1.87
CA LEU A 42 5.34 -13.99 -3.10
C LEU A 42 4.09 -13.13 -3.33
N ASN A 43 3.34 -12.83 -2.28
CA ASN A 43 2.20 -11.91 -2.36
C ASN A 43 2.62 -10.51 -2.83
N LYS A 44 3.68 -9.94 -2.24
CA LYS A 44 4.24 -8.64 -2.66
C LYS A 44 4.73 -8.65 -4.11
N SER A 45 5.34 -9.74 -4.55
CA SER A 45 5.97 -9.82 -5.87
C SER A 45 4.99 -10.14 -7.00
N TYR A 46 3.90 -10.87 -6.75
CA TYR A 46 3.04 -11.38 -7.82
C TYR A 46 1.55 -11.03 -7.69
N VAL A 47 1.01 -10.93 -6.48
CA VAL A 47 -0.43 -10.72 -6.28
C VAL A 47 -0.72 -9.23 -6.15
N LEU A 48 0.03 -8.51 -5.31
CA LEU A 48 -0.14 -7.07 -5.11
C LEU A 48 0.03 -6.26 -6.40
N PRO A 49 0.99 -6.53 -7.30
CA PRO A 49 1.09 -5.79 -8.56
C PRO A 49 -0.13 -5.94 -9.46
N VAL A 50 -0.77 -7.12 -9.46
CA VAL A 50 -2.02 -7.35 -10.21
C VAL A 50 -3.18 -6.59 -9.59
N LEU A 51 -3.23 -6.52 -8.25
CA LEU A 51 -4.28 -5.83 -7.52
C LEU A 51 -4.21 -4.30 -7.67
N LEU A 52 -2.99 -3.76 -7.73
CA LEU A 52 -2.75 -2.32 -7.71
C LEU A 52 -2.60 -1.69 -9.09
N TYR A 53 -2.61 -2.50 -10.15
CA TYR A 53 -2.35 -2.05 -11.51
C TYR A 53 -3.25 -0.89 -11.92
N GLY A 54 -2.66 0.26 -12.25
CA GLY A 54 -3.37 1.44 -12.74
C GLY A 54 -4.09 2.26 -11.65
N LEU A 55 -4.06 1.83 -10.39
CA LEU A 55 -4.66 2.58 -9.29
C LEU A 55 -3.89 3.86 -8.95
N GLU A 56 -2.61 3.91 -9.28
CA GLU A 56 -1.76 5.10 -9.16
C GLU A 56 -2.22 6.26 -10.05
N LEU A 57 -2.88 5.94 -11.17
CA LEU A 57 -3.46 6.92 -12.11
C LEU A 57 -4.90 7.28 -11.76
N LEU A 58 -5.68 6.31 -11.28
CA LEU A 58 -7.10 6.50 -11.01
C LEU A 58 -7.37 7.15 -9.65
N LEU A 59 -6.51 6.90 -8.65
CA LEU A 59 -6.68 7.32 -7.26
C LEU A 59 -8.10 7.07 -6.75
N PRO A 60 -8.46 5.79 -6.53
CA PRO A 60 -9.84 5.41 -6.25
C PRO A 60 -10.36 6.03 -4.95
N PRO A 61 -11.67 6.28 -4.84
CA PRO A 61 -12.28 6.79 -3.61
C PRO A 61 -12.16 5.78 -2.46
N GLU A 62 -12.25 6.28 -1.23
CA GLU A 62 -12.07 5.51 0.00
C GLU A 62 -12.91 4.23 0.07
N ARG A 63 -14.15 4.24 -0.46
CA ARG A 63 -15.02 3.06 -0.50
C ARG A 63 -14.38 1.89 -1.26
N ILE A 64 -13.71 2.17 -2.38
CA ILE A 64 -13.04 1.15 -3.21
C ILE A 64 -11.74 0.71 -2.54
N ILE A 65 -10.98 1.65 -1.97
CA ILE A 65 -9.78 1.35 -1.17
C ILE A 65 -10.14 0.38 -0.03
N ASN A 66 -11.23 0.65 0.70
CA ASN A 66 -11.70 -0.20 1.79
C ASN A 66 -12.05 -1.64 1.33
N CYS A 67 -12.59 -1.81 0.11
CA CYS A 67 -12.81 -3.14 -0.48
C CYS A 67 -11.49 -3.86 -0.77
N LEU A 68 -10.50 -3.18 -1.33
CA LEU A 68 -9.18 -3.74 -1.61
C LEU A 68 -8.44 -4.10 -0.32
N GLU A 69 -8.53 -3.23 0.68
CA GLU A 69 -7.95 -3.43 2.00
C GLU A 69 -8.58 -4.63 2.70
N ALA A 70 -9.91 -4.80 2.60
CA ALA A 70 -10.59 -5.97 3.14
C ALA A 70 -10.10 -7.27 2.48
N PHE A 71 -9.84 -7.24 1.18
CA PHE A 71 -9.23 -8.37 0.48
C PHE A 71 -7.82 -8.67 0.98
N GLN A 72 -6.93 -7.67 1.07
CA GLN A 72 -5.57 -7.86 1.59
C GLN A 72 -5.59 -8.39 3.00
N ARG A 73 -6.38 -7.81 3.91
CA ARG A 73 -6.45 -8.26 5.31
C ARG A 73 -6.97 -9.68 5.42
N LYS A 74 -8.01 -10.05 4.67
CA LYS A 74 -8.52 -11.44 4.66
C LYS A 74 -7.44 -12.40 4.21
N PHE A 75 -6.78 -12.08 3.09
CA PHE A 75 -5.70 -12.88 2.53
C PHE A 75 -4.54 -13.05 3.53
N VAL A 76 -4.12 -11.98 4.21
CA VAL A 76 -3.05 -12.03 5.20
C VAL A 76 -3.46 -12.81 6.45
N LYS A 77 -4.70 -12.66 6.92
CA LYS A 77 -5.24 -13.50 8.02
C LYS A 77 -5.17 -14.98 7.66
N GLU A 78 -5.52 -15.36 6.43
CA GLU A 78 -5.46 -16.74 5.97
C GLU A 78 -4.02 -17.29 5.91
N ILE A 79 -3.06 -16.47 5.46
CA ILE A 79 -1.62 -16.83 5.49
C ILE A 79 -1.12 -17.04 6.91
N LEU A 80 -1.45 -16.11 7.80
CA LEU A 80 -1.02 -16.10 9.19
C LEU A 80 -1.84 -17.03 10.09
N ARG A 81 -2.86 -17.72 9.53
CA ARG A 81 -3.82 -18.56 10.27
C ARG A 81 -4.51 -17.83 11.43
N LEU A 82 -4.75 -16.54 11.25
CA LEU A 82 -5.43 -15.72 12.24
C LEU A 82 -6.95 -15.91 12.14
N PRO A 83 -7.67 -15.89 13.26
CA PRO A 83 -9.13 -15.86 13.27
C PRO A 83 -9.71 -14.67 12.47
N ASP A 84 -10.89 -14.85 11.88
CA ASP A 84 -11.54 -13.79 11.09
C ASP A 84 -11.84 -12.52 11.91
N ASN A 85 -12.13 -12.69 13.21
CA ASN A 85 -12.38 -11.59 14.16
C ASN A 85 -11.09 -10.89 14.65
N THR A 86 -9.91 -11.29 14.18
CA THR A 86 -8.65 -10.64 14.56
C THR A 86 -8.66 -9.15 14.19
N ALA A 87 -8.24 -8.30 15.12
CA ALA A 87 -8.18 -6.86 14.92
C ALA A 87 -7.27 -6.49 13.73
N ASN A 88 -7.70 -5.52 12.92
CA ASN A 88 -6.97 -5.12 11.71
C ASN A 88 -5.54 -4.63 12.03
N ALA A 89 -5.36 -3.90 13.14
CA ALA A 89 -4.05 -3.45 13.60
C ALA A 89 -3.08 -4.63 13.84
N ALA A 90 -3.57 -5.74 14.42
CA ALA A 90 -2.79 -6.95 14.64
C ALA A 90 -2.30 -7.56 13.33
N VAL A 91 -3.12 -7.53 12.28
CA VAL A 91 -2.76 -8.06 10.96
C VAL A 91 -1.56 -7.31 10.39
N TYR A 92 -1.55 -5.98 10.49
CA TYR A 92 -0.41 -5.18 10.02
C TYR A 92 0.82 -5.35 10.92
N LEU A 93 0.65 -5.32 12.25
CA LEU A 93 1.72 -5.58 13.22
C LEU A 93 2.45 -6.88 12.93
N LEU A 94 1.70 -7.97 12.76
CA LEU A 94 2.27 -9.30 12.55
C LEU A 94 2.90 -9.46 11.16
N SER A 95 2.27 -8.94 10.11
CA SER A 95 2.73 -9.11 8.73
C SER A 95 3.78 -8.10 8.27
N GLY A 96 3.93 -6.98 8.98
CA GLY A 96 4.73 -5.83 8.54
C GLY A 96 4.27 -5.27 7.18
N LEU A 97 3.05 -5.57 6.73
CA LEU A 97 2.54 -5.07 5.46
C LEU A 97 2.01 -3.66 5.63
N LEU A 98 2.23 -2.84 4.60
CA LEU A 98 1.58 -1.55 4.48
C LEU A 98 0.12 -1.73 4.05
N PRO A 99 -0.79 -0.84 4.48
CA PRO A 99 -2.13 -0.75 3.91
C PRO A 99 -2.10 -0.53 2.39
N ILE A 100 -3.13 -0.98 1.67
CA ILE A 100 -3.32 -0.76 0.24
C ILE A 100 -3.26 0.73 -0.09
N GLU A 101 -3.92 1.58 0.71
CA GLU A 101 -3.88 3.03 0.50
C GLU A 101 -2.44 3.56 0.44
N ALA A 102 -1.61 3.16 1.40
CA ALA A 102 -0.20 3.54 1.46
C ALA A 102 0.56 3.10 0.20
N GLN A 103 0.30 1.88 -0.28
CA GLN A 103 0.93 1.32 -1.46
C GLN A 103 0.53 2.08 -2.74
N ILE A 104 -0.75 2.41 -2.89
CA ILE A 104 -1.25 3.23 -4.01
C ILE A 104 -0.58 4.61 -3.97
N HIS A 105 -0.49 5.22 -2.79
CA HIS A 105 0.13 6.54 -2.65
C HIS A 105 1.62 6.52 -3.01
N ILE A 106 2.36 5.49 -2.60
CA ILE A 106 3.78 5.33 -2.98
C ILE A 106 3.92 5.24 -4.50
N GLN A 107 3.04 4.48 -5.18
CA GLN A 107 3.06 4.35 -6.63
C GLN A 107 2.69 5.66 -7.32
N ALA A 108 1.66 6.37 -6.85
CA ALA A 108 1.25 7.66 -7.38
C ALA A 108 2.34 8.73 -7.25
N LEU A 109 3.00 8.80 -6.08
CA LEU A 109 4.13 9.71 -5.85
C LEU A 109 5.37 9.32 -6.69
N THR A 110 5.57 8.03 -6.95
CA THR A 110 6.65 7.57 -7.85
C THR A 110 6.34 7.94 -9.30
N PHE A 111 5.08 7.85 -9.70
CA PHE A 111 4.61 8.28 -11.02
C PHE A 111 4.73 9.80 -11.19
N LEU A 112 4.37 10.59 -10.17
CA LEU A 112 4.59 12.03 -10.16
C LEU A 112 6.06 12.38 -10.42
N HIS A 113 7.00 11.72 -9.73
CA HIS A 113 8.43 11.95 -9.94
C HIS A 113 8.86 11.67 -11.38
N THR A 114 8.27 10.65 -12.01
CA THR A 114 8.53 10.32 -13.41
C THR A 114 8.04 11.44 -14.34
N ILE A 115 6.92 12.09 -14.03
CA ILE A 115 6.42 13.28 -14.75
C ILE A 115 7.35 14.48 -14.51
N CYS A 116 7.71 14.77 -13.27
CA CYS A 116 8.58 15.92 -12.94
C CYS A 116 9.99 15.77 -13.53
N SER A 117 10.44 14.54 -13.78
CA SER A 117 11.75 14.27 -14.38
C SER A 117 11.75 14.32 -15.92
N GLN A 118 10.60 14.53 -16.58
CA GLN A 118 10.55 14.64 -18.05
C GLN A 118 11.15 15.95 -18.54
N ASP A 119 11.44 16.01 -19.85
CA ASP A 119 11.82 17.26 -20.51
C ASP A 119 10.70 18.31 -20.36
N LYS A 120 11.07 19.58 -20.22
CA LYS A 120 10.13 20.71 -20.09
C LYS A 120 9.26 20.90 -21.33
N ASN A 121 9.71 20.39 -22.47
CA ASN A 121 8.95 20.39 -23.73
C ASN A 121 7.98 19.20 -23.85
N SER A 122 8.00 18.26 -22.90
CA SER A 122 7.07 17.13 -22.90
C SER A 122 5.63 17.56 -22.65
N ILE A 123 4.68 16.77 -23.16
CA ILE A 123 3.24 17.01 -22.96
C ILE A 123 2.91 16.84 -21.47
N GLU A 124 3.54 15.87 -20.82
CA GLU A 124 3.37 15.56 -19.40
C GLU A 124 3.78 16.75 -18.53
N TRP A 125 4.91 17.38 -18.83
CA TRP A 125 5.35 18.59 -18.14
C TRP A 125 4.42 19.79 -18.39
N ALA A 126 4.01 20.00 -19.64
CA ALA A 126 3.06 21.06 -19.97
C ALA A 126 1.71 20.87 -19.25
N LEU A 127 1.25 19.63 -19.13
CA LEU A 127 0.05 19.27 -18.36
C LEU A 127 0.24 19.52 -16.86
N LEU A 128 1.36 19.14 -16.29
CA LEU A 128 1.71 19.41 -14.88
C LEU A 128 1.61 20.90 -14.58
N VAL A 129 2.36 21.73 -15.31
CA VAL A 129 2.39 23.19 -15.12
C VAL A 129 1.01 23.79 -15.27
N ARG A 130 0.27 23.41 -16.31
CA ARG A 130 -1.09 23.91 -16.54
C ARG A 130 -2.03 23.52 -15.40
N GLN A 131 -2.01 22.27 -14.96
CA GLN A 131 -2.97 21.82 -13.94
C GLN A 131 -2.66 22.44 -12.58
N ILE A 132 -1.40 22.64 -12.23
CA ILE A 132 -1.02 23.30 -10.96
C ILE A 132 -1.38 24.78 -10.99
N SER A 133 -1.10 25.49 -12.10
CA SER A 133 -1.32 26.94 -12.16
C SER A 133 -2.78 27.34 -12.23
N PHE A 134 -3.66 26.49 -12.80
CA PHE A 134 -5.04 26.87 -13.10
C PHE A 134 -6.10 26.14 -12.28
N LYS A 135 -5.78 25.04 -11.60
CA LYS A 135 -6.78 24.30 -10.81
C LYS A 135 -6.80 24.74 -9.37
N SER A 136 -8.00 24.87 -8.81
CA SER A 136 -8.21 25.06 -7.38
C SER A 136 -7.92 23.77 -6.61
N VAL A 137 -7.72 23.91 -5.30
CA VAL A 137 -7.46 22.80 -4.36
C VAL A 137 -8.62 21.80 -4.27
N ASP A 138 -9.83 22.23 -4.63
CA ASP A 138 -11.04 21.40 -4.64
C ASP A 138 -11.28 20.68 -5.98
N SER A 139 -10.39 20.86 -6.96
CA SER A 139 -10.50 20.21 -8.27
C SER A 139 -10.30 18.70 -8.16
N SER A 140 -11.09 17.94 -8.93
CA SER A 140 -10.94 16.49 -9.06
C SER A 140 -9.76 16.06 -9.94
N SER A 141 -8.88 16.98 -10.34
CA SER A 141 -7.72 16.67 -11.19
C SER A 141 -6.74 15.78 -10.44
N TRP A 142 -6.10 14.87 -11.17
CA TRP A 142 -5.14 13.93 -10.59
C TRP A 142 -4.02 14.63 -9.82
N PHE A 143 -3.44 15.71 -10.37
CA PHE A 143 -2.38 16.47 -9.70
C PHE A 143 -2.81 17.09 -8.36
N ILE A 144 -4.07 17.51 -8.24
CA ILE A 144 -4.61 18.06 -6.99
C ILE A 144 -4.84 16.93 -5.98
N GLN A 145 -5.34 15.77 -6.42
CA GLN A 145 -5.42 14.58 -5.56
C GLN A 145 -4.03 14.15 -5.07
N VAL A 146 -3.01 14.19 -5.93
CA VAL A 146 -1.62 13.93 -5.52
C VAL A 146 -1.09 15.02 -4.58
N GLN A 147 -1.46 16.29 -4.78
CA GLN A 147 -1.12 17.37 -3.84
C GLN A 147 -1.67 17.08 -2.43
N HIS A 148 -2.91 16.58 -2.33
CA HIS A 148 -3.47 16.11 -1.05
C HIS A 148 -2.67 14.95 -0.45
N ILE A 149 -2.17 14.02 -1.27
CA ILE A 149 -1.29 12.93 -0.84
C ILE A 149 0.05 13.48 -0.32
N ILE A 150 0.66 14.46 -1.01
CA ILE A 150 1.89 15.11 -0.57
C ILE A 150 1.69 15.79 0.78
N TRP A 151 0.58 16.50 0.97
CA TRP A 151 0.24 17.13 2.25
C TRP A 151 0.00 16.10 3.36
N LYS A 152 -0.70 14.99 3.06
CA LYS A 152 -0.94 13.90 4.02
C LYS A 152 0.36 13.35 4.62
N TYR A 153 1.44 13.32 3.84
CA TYR A 153 2.74 12.80 4.28
C TYR A 153 3.78 13.87 4.55
N ASP A 154 3.38 15.15 4.62
CA ASP A 154 4.26 16.29 4.86
C ASP A 154 5.49 16.33 3.91
N LEU A 155 5.23 16.14 2.61
CA LEU A 155 6.27 16.09 1.58
C LEU A 155 6.50 17.44 0.86
N GLY A 156 5.78 18.50 1.25
CA GLY A 156 5.86 19.85 0.65
C GLY A 156 4.74 20.11 -0.36
N THR A 157 5.08 20.61 -1.56
CA THR A 157 4.12 20.80 -2.66
C THR A 157 4.55 20.09 -3.95
N VAL A 158 3.58 19.92 -4.86
CA VAL A 158 3.86 19.42 -6.22
C VAL A 158 4.76 20.40 -6.97
N ALA A 159 4.55 21.72 -6.78
CA ALA A 159 5.37 22.76 -7.38
C ALA A 159 6.84 22.65 -6.92
N ASP A 160 7.09 22.52 -5.61
CA ASP A 160 8.45 22.34 -5.08
C ASP A 160 9.14 21.10 -5.67
N SER A 161 8.35 20.04 -5.87
CA SER A 161 8.83 18.78 -6.44
C SER A 161 9.15 18.90 -7.93
N ALA A 162 8.48 19.80 -8.66
CA ALA A 162 8.75 20.09 -10.06
C ALA A 162 10.00 20.97 -10.21
N ASP A 163 10.08 22.05 -9.43
CA ASP A 163 11.16 23.04 -9.52
C ASP A 163 12.52 22.45 -9.10
N ASN A 164 12.53 21.59 -8.08
CA ASN A 164 13.73 20.97 -7.55
C ASN A 164 13.62 19.45 -7.55
N THR A 165 13.46 18.86 -8.74
CA THR A 165 13.27 17.42 -8.89
C THR A 165 14.47 16.64 -8.32
N PRO A 166 14.31 15.90 -7.21
CA PRO A 166 15.40 15.12 -6.65
C PRO A 166 15.71 13.89 -7.52
N THR A 167 16.88 13.28 -7.34
CA THR A 167 17.18 12.02 -8.03
C THR A 167 16.18 10.93 -7.63
N LYS A 168 15.86 10.01 -8.56
CA LYS A 168 14.89 8.93 -8.33
C LYS A 168 15.13 8.15 -7.04
N GLY A 169 16.39 7.84 -6.73
CA GLY A 169 16.77 7.17 -5.49
C GLY A 169 16.43 7.99 -4.24
N LYS A 170 16.83 9.27 -4.21
CA LYS A 170 16.53 10.19 -3.09
C LYS A 170 15.03 10.39 -2.91
N TRP A 171 14.29 10.57 -4.00
CA TRP A 171 12.83 10.69 -3.97
C TRP A 171 12.17 9.45 -3.36
N LYS A 172 12.51 8.26 -3.89
CA LYS A 172 11.96 7.00 -3.42
C LYS A 172 12.22 6.78 -1.93
N THR A 173 13.44 7.06 -1.46
CA THR A 173 13.77 6.97 -0.04
C THR A 173 12.98 7.96 0.81
N ARG A 174 12.83 9.21 0.35
CA ARG A 174 12.05 10.25 1.04
C ARG A 174 10.58 9.84 1.16
N VAL A 175 9.95 9.45 0.06
CA VAL A 175 8.56 9.00 0.01
C VAL A 175 8.35 7.78 0.91
N LEU A 176 9.18 6.75 0.76
CA LEU A 176 9.06 5.55 1.59
C LEU A 176 9.18 5.87 3.07
N ARG A 177 10.16 6.70 3.46
CA ARG A 177 10.34 7.11 4.86
C ARG A 177 9.11 7.83 5.41
N ALA A 178 8.59 8.82 4.68
CA ALA A 178 7.44 9.62 5.12
C ALA A 178 6.18 8.76 5.24
N VAL A 179 5.88 7.94 4.23
CA VAL A 179 4.73 7.03 4.23
C VAL A 179 4.87 5.98 5.34
N HIS A 180 6.06 5.39 5.50
CA HIS A 180 6.31 4.44 6.58
C HIS A 180 6.12 5.05 7.96
N SER A 181 6.67 6.26 8.20
CA SER A 181 6.53 6.95 9.48
C SER A 181 5.05 7.19 9.79
N TYR A 182 4.33 7.83 8.86
CA TYR A 182 2.90 8.13 9.02
C TYR A 182 2.09 6.88 9.38
N TRP A 183 2.24 5.79 8.61
CA TRP A 183 1.46 4.59 8.86
C TRP A 183 1.90 3.83 10.10
N SER A 184 3.16 3.95 10.51
CA SER A 184 3.61 3.39 11.79
C SER A 184 2.94 4.12 12.94
N ASP A 185 2.93 5.44 12.92
CA ASP A 185 2.27 6.23 13.96
C ASP A 185 0.75 5.94 14.00
N GLN A 186 0.11 5.82 12.83
CA GLN A 186 -1.31 5.46 12.74
C GLN A 186 -1.60 4.07 13.33
N ILE A 187 -0.84 3.04 12.96
CA ILE A 187 -1.06 1.66 13.44
C ILE A 187 -0.73 1.55 14.93
N ASP A 188 0.37 2.16 15.37
CA ASP A 188 0.77 2.18 16.76
C ASP A 188 -0.30 2.90 17.61
N SER A 189 -0.94 3.96 17.10
CA SER A 189 -2.04 4.65 17.80
C SER A 189 -3.31 3.80 17.97
N LEU A 190 -3.53 2.82 17.09
CA LEU A 190 -4.67 1.90 17.18
C LEU A 190 -4.42 0.76 18.16
N THR A 191 -3.16 0.40 18.42
CA THR A 191 -2.80 -0.74 19.27
C THR A 191 -3.26 -0.58 20.74
N PRO A 192 -3.20 0.62 21.36
CA PRO A 192 -3.79 0.90 22.66
C PRO A 192 -5.27 0.57 22.80
N LEU A 193 -6.04 0.66 21.71
CA LEU A 193 -7.49 0.47 21.72
C LEU A 193 -7.91 -0.98 21.94
N TYR A 194 -6.99 -1.93 21.78
CA TYR A 194 -7.25 -3.36 21.94
C TYR A 194 -6.42 -3.91 23.11
N SER A 195 -7.09 -4.38 24.16
CA SER A 195 -6.44 -5.01 25.31
C SER A 195 -5.69 -6.29 24.94
N THR A 196 -6.22 -7.05 23.97
CA THR A 196 -5.62 -8.29 23.46
C THR A 196 -4.31 -8.09 22.71
N LEU A 197 -4.04 -6.87 22.23
CA LEU A 197 -2.78 -6.54 21.56
C LEU A 197 -1.69 -6.09 22.53
N PHE A 198 -1.93 -6.10 23.84
CA PHE A 198 -0.96 -5.68 24.85
C PHE A 198 0.40 -6.38 24.70
N PHE A 199 0.41 -7.68 24.42
CA PHE A 199 1.65 -8.44 24.22
C PHE A 199 2.39 -8.09 22.93
N LEU A 200 1.66 -7.59 21.91
CA LEU A 200 2.25 -7.10 20.66
C LEU A 200 2.71 -5.65 20.77
N ARG A 201 2.29 -4.89 21.79
CA ARG A 201 2.72 -3.48 22.00
C ARG A 201 4.21 -3.33 22.29
N GLN A 202 4.85 -4.40 22.77
CA GLN A 202 6.29 -4.37 23.04
C GLN A 202 7.10 -4.20 21.76
N ASP A 203 6.54 -4.67 20.64
CA ASP A 203 7.13 -4.50 19.32
C ASP A 203 6.42 -3.37 18.56
N LYS A 204 7.15 -2.30 18.26
CA LYS A 204 6.65 -1.24 17.38
C LYS A 204 6.38 -1.79 15.99
N TYR A 205 5.32 -1.31 15.34
CA TYR A 205 5.12 -1.62 13.93
C TYR A 205 6.29 -1.09 13.11
N VAL A 206 6.90 -1.98 12.32
CA VAL A 206 7.96 -1.61 11.39
C VAL A 206 7.57 -2.12 10.00
N PRO A 207 7.25 -1.23 9.04
CA PRO A 207 6.96 -1.62 7.68
C PRO A 207 8.04 -2.51 7.08
N GLY A 208 7.62 -3.65 6.53
CA GLY A 208 8.48 -4.65 5.92
C GLY A 208 9.06 -5.67 6.89
N LYS A 209 8.98 -5.47 8.21
CA LYS A 209 9.46 -6.42 9.21
C LYS A 209 8.30 -7.29 9.70
N ILE A 210 8.42 -8.60 9.50
CA ILE A 210 7.45 -9.59 10.01
C ILE A 210 7.84 -9.95 11.44
N LEU A 211 6.86 -10.06 12.34
CA LEU A 211 7.13 -10.34 13.74
C LEU A 211 7.65 -11.79 13.93
N PRO A 212 8.76 -12.00 14.69
CA PRO A 212 9.41 -13.31 14.82
C PRO A 212 8.55 -14.39 15.46
N LEU A 213 7.48 -14.03 16.19
CA LEU A 213 6.55 -14.98 16.81
C LEU A 213 6.00 -16.00 15.79
N LEU A 214 5.95 -15.64 14.51
CA LEU A 214 5.49 -16.50 13.41
C LEU A 214 6.58 -17.44 12.85
N SER A 215 7.85 -17.21 13.17
CA SER A 215 8.98 -18.01 12.66
C SER A 215 9.34 -19.23 13.52
N LEU A 216 8.84 -19.30 14.75
CA LEU A 216 9.22 -20.34 15.74
C LEU A 216 8.42 -21.64 15.60
N GLU A 217 7.29 -21.66 14.89
CA GLU A 217 6.45 -22.86 14.77
C GLU A 217 7.02 -23.94 13.83
N TYR A 218 8.06 -23.63 13.06
CA TYR A 218 8.63 -24.58 12.09
C TYR A 218 9.79 -25.42 12.64
N THR A 219 10.45 -25.01 13.72
CA THR A 219 11.60 -25.72 14.31
C THR A 219 11.23 -26.70 15.42
N ALA A 220 9.97 -26.73 15.87
CA ALA A 220 9.54 -27.57 17.01
C ALA A 220 8.79 -28.86 16.59
N ARG A 221 8.84 -29.27 15.32
CA ARG A 221 8.17 -30.47 14.79
C ARG A 221 9.09 -31.38 13.97
N GLU A 222 10.37 -31.46 14.33
CA GLU A 222 11.27 -32.54 13.92
C GLU A 222 11.59 -33.44 15.11
#